data_AF-A0A936GA20-F1
#
_entry.id   AF-A0A936GA20-F1
#
_cell.length_a   1.000
_cell.length_b   1.000
_cell.length_c   1.000
_cell.angle_alpha   90.00
_cell.angle_beta   90.00
_cell.angle_gamma   90.00
#
_symmetry.space_group_name_H-M   'P 1'
#
loop_
_entity.id
_entity.type
_entity.pdbx_description
1 polymer ?
#
loop_
_entity_poly.entity_id
_entity_poly.type
_entity_poly.pdbx_seq_one_letter_code
_entity_poly.pdbx_strand_id
1 'polypeptide(L)'
;MIIQTSLEGKPNFAIEQPDHTRTCGQLARAFGNADFAQPTPRDLVVYIVEHHDEGWAPIDALREQSPTTGLPHHLTQTPLPYLIQTSKGSPEFNEKHHAYCGLLSSMHTYGLFNGRYGLSDFIFIDKISAEHKAAADAMLADELTRQARLKADLGTDSTSQAWIEEKALFNNYKLLQFFDTLALYFHTTHTEGRKEGKFLNVPDGKGTDHTVSITPREDGSYALSPWVFEDDSLEVSVEGRYITAQPQGADFKSIFDNTPKEKQIYKLVRG
;
A
#
# COMPACT_ATOMS: atom_id res chain seq x y z
N MET A 1 -8.73 7.41 2.41
CA MET A 1 -8.18 7.96 1.15
C MET A 1 -6.75 8.43 1.37
N ILE A 2 -5.97 8.57 0.30
CA ILE A 2 -4.69 9.25 0.30
C ILE A 2 -4.89 10.65 -0.26
N ILE A 3 -4.56 11.66 0.54
CA ILE A 3 -4.59 13.06 0.11
C ILE A 3 -3.17 13.47 -0.25
N GLN A 4 -2.89 13.60 -1.55
CA GLN A 4 -1.63 14.13 -2.05
C GLN A 4 -1.50 15.59 -1.63
N THR A 5 -0.33 16.00 -1.15
CA THR A 5 -0.04 17.42 -0.90
C THR A 5 -0.21 18.24 -2.19
N SER A 6 -0.33 19.56 -2.06
CA SER A 6 -0.40 20.49 -3.18
C SER A 6 0.39 21.75 -2.86
N LEU A 7 0.67 22.56 -3.88
CA LEU A 7 1.14 23.93 -3.70
C LEU A 7 0.04 24.77 -3.04
N GLU A 8 0.43 25.83 -2.33
CA GLU A 8 -0.51 26.74 -1.67
C GLU A 8 -1.57 27.27 -2.65
N GLY A 9 -2.84 27.23 -2.24
CA GLY A 9 -3.97 27.67 -3.06
C GLY A 9 -4.33 26.75 -4.24
N LYS A 10 -3.67 25.60 -4.40
CA LYS A 10 -4.01 24.58 -5.40
C LYS A 10 -4.81 23.42 -4.77
N PRO A 11 -5.73 22.80 -5.53
CA PRO A 11 -6.46 21.64 -5.04
C PRO A 11 -5.50 20.47 -4.73
N ASN A 12 -5.84 19.71 -3.70
CA ASN A 12 -5.20 18.44 -3.38
C ASN A 12 -5.72 17.35 -4.32
N PHE A 13 -4.89 16.35 -4.60
CA PHE A 13 -5.32 15.17 -5.36
C PHE A 13 -5.72 14.08 -4.37
N ALA A 14 -7.03 13.83 -4.25
CA ALA A 14 -7.60 12.80 -3.39
C ALA A 14 -7.68 11.47 -4.14
N ILE A 15 -7.01 10.45 -3.63
CA ILE A 15 -6.89 9.12 -4.21
C ILE A 15 -7.62 8.14 -3.29
N GLU A 16 -8.55 7.37 -3.84
CA GLU A 16 -9.19 6.27 -3.11
C GLU A 16 -8.20 5.11 -2.96
N GLN A 17 -8.27 4.36 -1.86
CA GLN A 17 -7.33 3.28 -1.58
C GLN A 17 -7.33 2.20 -2.67
N PRO A 18 -8.48 1.79 -3.26
CA PRO A 18 -8.46 0.91 -4.41
C PRO A 18 -7.72 1.48 -5.64
N ASP A 19 -7.73 2.80 -5.84
CA ASP A 19 -6.97 3.44 -6.93
C ASP A 19 -5.46 3.44 -6.60
N HIS A 20 -5.09 3.60 -5.34
CA HIS A 20 -3.70 3.44 -4.88
C HIS A 20 -3.20 2.01 -5.11
N THR A 21 -3.93 0.99 -4.65
CA THR A 21 -3.48 -0.40 -4.75
C THR A 21 -3.43 -0.89 -6.21
N ARG A 22 -4.29 -0.39 -7.11
CA ARG A 22 -4.16 -0.62 -8.56
C ARG A 22 -2.83 -0.13 -9.13
N THR A 23 -2.26 0.94 -8.60
CA THR A 23 -0.92 1.40 -8.98
C THR A 23 0.15 0.43 -8.46
N CYS A 24 0.01 -0.05 -7.22
CA CYS A 24 0.87 -1.10 -6.67
C CYS A 24 0.84 -2.37 -7.55
N GLY A 25 -0.35 -2.76 -8.04
CA GLY A 25 -0.50 -3.87 -8.98
C GLY A 25 0.17 -3.64 -10.34
N GLN A 26 0.15 -2.42 -10.88
CA GLN A 26 0.90 -2.08 -12.10
C GLN A 26 2.41 -2.28 -11.90
N LEU A 27 2.94 -1.81 -10.76
CA LEU A 27 4.35 -2.00 -10.39
C LEU A 27 4.69 -3.49 -10.21
N ALA A 28 3.87 -4.25 -9.50
CA ALA A 28 4.10 -5.67 -9.23
C ALA A 28 4.10 -6.54 -10.49
N ARG A 29 3.22 -6.24 -11.46
CA ARG A 29 3.18 -6.96 -12.76
C ARG A 29 4.47 -6.79 -13.55
N ALA A 30 5.06 -5.60 -13.52
CA ALA A 30 6.28 -5.27 -14.26
C ALA A 30 7.57 -5.66 -13.52
N PHE A 31 7.48 -6.10 -12.26
CA PHE A 31 8.64 -6.42 -11.45
C PHE A 31 9.36 -7.69 -11.91
N GLY A 32 10.69 -7.63 -11.85
CA GLY A 32 11.58 -8.73 -12.15
C GLY A 32 12.38 -8.48 -13.42
N ASN A 33 13.64 -8.86 -13.41
CA ASN A 33 14.56 -8.80 -14.53
C ASN A 33 15.73 -9.79 -14.32
N ALA A 34 16.86 -9.60 -15.02
CA ALA A 34 18.02 -10.47 -14.88
C ALA A 34 18.60 -10.47 -13.45
N ASP A 35 18.49 -9.36 -12.72
CA ASP A 35 19.05 -9.18 -11.38
C ASP A 35 18.03 -9.52 -10.29
N PHE A 36 16.75 -9.18 -10.48
CA PHE A 36 15.66 -9.39 -9.53
C PHE A 36 14.70 -10.49 -10.02
N ALA A 37 14.56 -11.58 -9.27
CA ALA A 37 13.61 -12.65 -9.62
C ALA A 37 12.15 -12.20 -9.43
N GLN A 38 11.26 -12.69 -10.29
CA GLN A 38 9.82 -12.50 -10.11
C GLN A 38 9.32 -13.19 -8.82
N PRO A 39 8.31 -12.63 -8.13
CA PRO A 39 7.73 -13.26 -6.96
C PRO A 39 7.12 -14.61 -7.32
N THR A 40 7.18 -15.55 -6.38
CA THR A 40 6.54 -16.87 -6.52
C THR A 40 5.64 -17.13 -5.32
N PRO A 41 4.35 -17.43 -5.50
CA PRO A 41 3.62 -17.55 -6.77
C PRO A 41 3.24 -16.19 -7.37
N ARG A 42 3.63 -15.94 -8.63
CA ARG A 42 3.51 -14.60 -9.25
C ARG A 42 2.09 -14.06 -9.25
N ASP A 43 1.13 -14.83 -9.76
CA ASP A 43 -0.25 -14.36 -9.95
C ASP A 43 -0.93 -13.99 -8.63
N LEU A 44 -0.71 -14.80 -7.58
CA LEU A 44 -1.26 -14.53 -6.26
C LEU A 44 -0.57 -13.33 -5.60
N VAL A 45 0.75 -13.18 -5.75
CA VAL A 45 1.48 -12.02 -5.21
C VAL A 45 1.04 -10.72 -5.90
N VAL A 46 0.92 -10.73 -7.22
CA VAL A 46 0.37 -9.59 -7.98
C VAL A 46 -1.05 -9.26 -7.51
N TYR A 47 -1.90 -10.29 -7.37
CA TYR A 47 -3.28 -10.11 -6.90
C TYR A 47 -3.31 -9.45 -5.52
N ILE A 48 -2.59 -9.99 -4.53
CA ILE A 48 -2.63 -9.41 -3.18
C ILE A 48 -2.04 -8.01 -3.17
N VAL A 49 -0.99 -7.70 -3.93
CA VAL A 49 -0.45 -6.33 -3.98
C VAL A 49 -1.50 -5.35 -4.52
N GLU A 50 -2.29 -5.74 -5.52
CA GLU A 50 -3.36 -4.91 -6.07
C GLU A 50 -4.59 -4.76 -5.15
N HIS A 51 -4.76 -5.66 -4.18
CA HIS A 51 -5.95 -5.73 -3.32
C HIS A 51 -5.64 -5.65 -1.82
N HIS A 52 -4.40 -5.30 -1.43
CA HIS A 52 -3.95 -5.42 -0.03
C HIS A 52 -4.71 -4.53 0.95
N ASP A 53 -5.37 -3.48 0.45
CA ASP A 53 -6.12 -2.48 1.21
C ASP A 53 -7.63 -2.47 0.90
N GLU A 54 -8.20 -3.56 0.38
CA GLU A 54 -9.64 -3.65 0.02
C GLU A 54 -10.60 -3.38 1.19
N GLY A 55 -10.16 -3.55 2.44
CA GLY A 55 -10.94 -3.17 3.62
C GLY A 55 -11.29 -1.68 3.67
N TRP A 56 -10.58 -0.82 2.92
CA TRP A 56 -10.83 0.62 2.83
C TRP A 56 -11.99 1.00 1.92
N ALA A 57 -12.37 0.17 0.96
CA ALA A 57 -13.44 0.49 0.00
C ALA A 57 -14.74 0.99 0.69
N PRO A 58 -15.29 0.35 1.73
CA PRO A 58 -16.47 0.85 2.43
C PRO A 58 -16.22 2.18 3.17
N ILE A 59 -15.01 2.41 3.69
CA ILE A 59 -14.66 3.66 4.40
C ILE A 59 -14.51 4.82 3.43
N ASP A 60 -13.82 4.60 2.31
CA ASP A 60 -13.69 5.60 1.27
C ASP A 60 -15.05 5.95 0.65
N ALA A 61 -15.97 4.99 0.54
CA ALA A 61 -17.33 5.21 0.04
C ALA A 61 -18.20 6.13 0.93
N LEU A 62 -17.84 6.33 2.20
CA LEU A 62 -18.53 7.27 3.08
C LEU A 62 -18.36 8.73 2.63
N ARG A 63 -17.26 9.02 1.90
CA ARG A 63 -16.87 10.38 1.49
C ARG A 63 -16.84 11.35 2.68
N GLU A 64 -16.41 10.86 3.84
CA GLU A 64 -16.40 11.67 5.05
C GLU A 64 -15.34 12.77 4.99
N GLN A 65 -15.79 13.98 5.32
CA GLN A 65 -14.94 15.14 5.45
C GLN A 65 -14.24 15.13 6.81
N SER A 66 -12.93 15.28 6.80
CA SER A 66 -12.14 15.52 7.99
C SER A 66 -12.53 16.87 8.62
N PRO A 67 -12.85 16.91 9.93
CA PRO A 67 -13.20 18.14 10.62
C PRO A 67 -12.01 19.11 10.76
N THR A 68 -10.78 18.60 10.61
CA THR A 68 -9.55 19.39 10.80
C THR A 68 -9.01 19.98 9.51
N THR A 69 -9.19 19.30 8.38
CA THR A 69 -8.58 19.71 7.09
C THR A 69 -9.60 20.22 6.08
N GLY A 70 -10.89 19.89 6.25
CA GLY A 70 -11.92 20.18 5.25
C GLY A 70 -11.81 19.33 3.98
N LEU A 71 -10.88 18.37 3.93
CA LEU A 71 -10.66 17.37 2.87
C LEU A 71 -11.14 16.00 3.35
N PRO A 72 -11.13 14.92 2.54
CA PRO A 72 -11.36 13.57 3.07
C PRO A 72 -10.26 13.19 4.07
N HIS A 73 -10.53 12.21 4.93
CA HIS A 73 -9.50 11.68 5.82
C HIS A 73 -8.31 11.11 5.01
N HIS A 74 -7.14 11.71 5.22
CA HIS A 74 -5.86 11.18 4.75
C HIS A 74 -5.50 9.93 5.55
N LEU A 75 -4.91 8.91 4.91
CA LEU A 75 -4.66 7.58 5.50
C LEU A 75 -4.00 7.59 6.88
N THR A 76 -3.05 8.51 7.13
CA THR A 76 -2.35 8.60 8.43
C THR A 76 -3.12 9.41 9.49
N GLN A 77 -4.26 9.98 9.11
CA GLN A 77 -5.15 10.82 9.92
C GLN A 77 -6.59 10.26 9.94
N THR A 78 -6.75 9.00 9.56
CA THR A 78 -8.02 8.29 9.63
C THR A 78 -8.34 7.94 11.09
N PRO A 79 -9.60 8.12 11.55
CA PRO A 79 -10.01 7.73 12.89
C PRO A 79 -9.71 6.25 13.18
N LEU A 80 -9.23 5.97 14.40
CA LEU A 80 -8.84 4.61 14.81
C LEU A 80 -9.93 3.55 14.62
N PRO A 81 -11.23 3.81 14.87
CA PRO A 81 -12.28 2.83 14.58
C PRO A 81 -12.32 2.38 13.12
N TYR A 82 -12.12 3.31 12.17
CA TYR A 82 -12.02 2.99 10.75
C TYR A 82 -10.70 2.26 10.43
N LEU A 83 -9.58 2.65 11.04
CA LEU A 83 -8.32 1.91 10.85
C LEU A 83 -8.45 0.45 11.30
N ILE A 84 -9.11 0.18 12.43
CA ILE A 84 -9.37 -1.19 12.89
C ILE A 84 -10.31 -1.92 11.92
N GLN A 85 -11.38 -1.27 11.46
CA GLN A 85 -12.32 -1.86 10.52
C GLN A 85 -11.65 -2.24 9.18
N THR A 86 -10.88 -1.33 8.60
CA THR A 86 -10.15 -1.57 7.34
C THR A 86 -9.09 -2.67 7.52
N SER A 87 -8.34 -2.64 8.63
CA SER A 87 -7.32 -3.63 8.97
C SER A 87 -7.87 -5.05 9.11
N LYS A 88 -9.12 -5.21 9.59
CA LYS A 88 -9.83 -6.50 9.59
C LYS A 88 -10.37 -6.87 8.20
N GLY A 89 -10.91 -5.89 7.49
CA GLY A 89 -11.58 -6.10 6.21
C GLY A 89 -10.65 -6.57 5.09
N SER A 90 -9.42 -6.04 5.00
CA SER A 90 -8.52 -6.39 3.89
C SER A 90 -8.08 -7.86 3.91
N PRO A 91 -7.65 -8.44 5.05
CA PRO A 91 -7.33 -9.87 5.10
C PRO A 91 -8.55 -10.76 4.86
N GLU A 92 -9.72 -10.39 5.38
CA GLU A 92 -10.98 -11.12 5.13
C GLU A 92 -11.38 -11.13 3.65
N PHE A 93 -11.18 -10.03 2.95
CA PHE A 93 -11.42 -9.95 1.51
C PHE A 93 -10.46 -10.87 0.75
N ASN A 94 -9.16 -10.76 1.04
CA ASN A 94 -8.13 -11.47 0.29
C ASN A 94 -8.12 -12.97 0.56
N GLU A 95 -8.49 -13.40 1.77
CA GLU A 95 -8.63 -14.82 2.09
C GLU A 95 -9.73 -15.51 1.27
N LYS A 96 -10.82 -14.79 0.94
CA LYS A 96 -11.90 -15.32 0.07
C LYS A 96 -11.41 -15.60 -1.34
N HIS A 97 -10.39 -14.88 -1.80
CA HIS A 97 -9.76 -15.14 -3.10
C HIS A 97 -8.81 -16.33 -3.01
N HIS A 98 -7.88 -16.32 -2.05
CA HIS A 98 -6.92 -17.41 -1.86
C HIS A 98 -6.27 -17.35 -0.47
N ALA A 99 -5.99 -18.50 0.14
CA ALA A 99 -5.35 -18.60 1.46
C ALA A 99 -4.00 -17.85 1.53
N TYR A 100 -3.17 -17.95 0.48
CA TYR A 100 -1.91 -17.21 0.38
C TYR A 100 -2.09 -15.68 0.35
N CYS A 101 -3.12 -15.20 -0.35
CA CYS A 101 -3.45 -13.77 -0.39
C CYS A 101 -3.92 -13.28 0.98
N GLY A 102 -4.80 -14.04 1.63
CA GLY A 102 -5.21 -13.78 3.02
C GLY A 102 -4.02 -13.74 3.99
N LEU A 103 -3.06 -14.65 3.84
CA LEU A 103 -1.85 -14.71 4.67
C LEU A 103 -0.97 -13.45 4.50
N LEU A 104 -0.65 -13.07 3.26
CA LEU A 104 0.16 -11.87 3.01
C LEU A 104 -0.56 -10.58 3.39
N SER A 105 -1.88 -10.49 3.17
CA SER A 105 -2.71 -9.37 3.65
C SER A 105 -2.66 -9.25 5.17
N SER A 106 -2.82 -10.36 5.88
CA SER A 106 -2.74 -10.43 7.34
C SER A 106 -1.37 -9.98 7.87
N MET A 107 -0.29 -10.44 7.21
CA MET A 107 1.06 -9.98 7.54
C MET A 107 1.22 -8.48 7.29
N HIS A 108 0.66 -7.95 6.20
CA HIS A 108 0.67 -6.52 5.92
C HIS A 108 -0.03 -5.72 7.03
N THR A 109 -1.25 -6.09 7.40
CA THR A 109 -2.00 -5.50 8.53
C THR A 109 -1.19 -5.56 9.82
N TYR A 110 -0.75 -6.75 10.23
CA TYR A 110 -0.02 -6.90 11.50
C TYR A 110 1.29 -6.08 11.49
N GLY A 111 2.00 -6.10 10.36
CA GLY A 111 3.25 -5.37 10.17
C GLY A 111 3.08 -3.86 10.27
N LEU A 112 2.00 -3.27 9.73
CA LEU A 112 1.72 -1.84 9.86
C LEU A 112 1.67 -1.38 11.34
N PHE A 113 1.18 -2.25 12.23
CA PHE A 113 1.08 -1.95 13.65
C PHE A 113 2.36 -2.23 14.43
N ASN A 114 3.17 -3.21 13.99
CA ASN A 114 4.28 -3.79 14.75
C ASN A 114 5.64 -3.62 14.02
N GLY A 115 5.94 -2.43 13.49
CA GLY A 115 7.26 -2.12 12.95
C GLY A 115 7.64 -2.91 11.69
N ARG A 116 6.64 -3.37 10.93
CA ARG A 116 6.78 -4.16 9.70
C ARG A 116 7.72 -5.36 9.87
N TYR A 117 7.59 -6.08 10.98
CA TYR A 117 8.44 -7.21 11.36
C TYR A 117 9.95 -6.84 11.43
N GLY A 118 10.26 -5.66 11.96
CA GLY A 118 11.63 -5.17 12.10
C GLY A 118 12.18 -4.43 10.88
N LEU A 119 11.36 -4.22 9.83
CA LEU A 119 11.75 -3.39 8.68
C LEU A 119 11.57 -1.89 8.93
N SER A 120 10.92 -1.50 10.03
CA SER A 120 10.63 -0.12 10.38
C SER A 120 10.71 0.09 11.89
N ASP A 121 11.37 1.17 12.32
CA ASP A 121 11.40 1.61 13.73
C ASP A 121 10.07 2.23 14.19
N PHE A 122 9.15 2.50 13.26
CA PHE A 122 7.83 3.02 13.59
C PHE A 122 6.90 1.89 14.05
N ILE A 123 6.69 1.80 15.35
CA ILE A 123 5.73 0.89 15.99
C ILE A 123 4.45 1.67 16.28
N PHE A 124 3.41 1.46 15.47
CA PHE A 124 2.16 2.23 15.55
C PHE A 124 1.31 1.83 16.76
N ILE A 125 1.32 0.55 17.16
CA ILE A 125 0.50 0.04 18.28
C ILE A 125 0.81 0.74 19.61
N ASP A 126 2.05 1.19 19.81
CA ASP A 126 2.48 1.92 21.02
C ASP A 126 1.95 3.36 21.09
N LYS A 127 1.44 3.87 19.96
CA LYS A 127 0.89 5.23 19.84
C LYS A 127 -0.63 5.27 19.93
N ILE A 128 -1.28 4.11 19.99
CA ILE A 128 -2.73 4.00 20.09
C ILE A 128 -3.19 4.40 21.49
N SER A 129 -4.23 5.23 21.58
CA SER A 129 -4.78 5.69 22.86
C SER A 129 -5.34 4.51 23.68
N ALA A 130 -5.33 4.65 25.01
CA ALA A 130 -5.82 3.62 25.93
C ALA A 130 -7.27 3.17 25.63
N GLU A 131 -8.11 4.10 25.14
CA GLU A 131 -9.50 3.84 24.74
C GLU A 131 -9.61 2.78 23.64
N HIS A 132 -8.71 2.80 22.65
CA HIS A 132 -8.77 1.90 21.49
C HIS A 132 -7.78 0.73 21.56
N LYS A 133 -6.88 0.73 22.55
CA LYS A 133 -5.80 -0.27 22.66
C LYS A 133 -6.31 -1.70 22.71
N ALA A 134 -7.34 -1.98 23.51
CA ALA A 134 -7.91 -3.33 23.63
C ALA A 134 -8.49 -3.85 22.31
N ALA A 135 -9.15 -2.99 21.52
CA ALA A 135 -9.71 -3.36 20.23
C ALA A 135 -8.62 -3.62 19.19
N ALA A 136 -7.56 -2.80 19.18
CA ALA A 136 -6.39 -3.02 18.34
C ALA A 136 -5.64 -4.31 18.71
N ASP A 137 -5.46 -4.59 19.99
CA ASP A 137 -4.80 -5.82 20.46
C ASP A 137 -5.59 -7.08 20.08
N ALA A 138 -6.92 -7.05 20.25
CA ALA A 138 -7.78 -8.15 19.84
C ALA A 138 -7.68 -8.41 18.32
N MET A 139 -7.74 -7.35 17.51
CA MET A 139 -7.57 -7.45 16.06
C MET A 139 -6.21 -8.08 15.69
N LEU A 140 -5.11 -7.64 16.31
CA LEU A 140 -3.79 -8.15 15.98
C LEU A 140 -3.60 -9.60 16.42
N ALA A 141 -4.22 -10.02 17.53
CA ALA A 141 -4.25 -11.41 17.97
C ALA A 141 -5.05 -12.30 16.99
N ASP A 142 -6.17 -11.79 16.46
CA ASP A 142 -6.96 -12.47 15.42
C ASP A 142 -6.12 -12.66 14.15
N GLU A 143 -5.35 -11.65 13.75
CA GLU A 143 -4.49 -11.74 12.57
C GLU A 143 -3.33 -12.74 12.76
N LEU A 144 -2.71 -12.82 13.94
CA LEU A 144 -1.72 -13.88 14.23
C LEU A 144 -2.36 -15.29 14.17
N THR A 145 -3.59 -15.42 14.67
CA THR A 145 -4.35 -16.68 14.60
C THR A 145 -4.66 -17.04 13.14
N ARG A 146 -5.06 -16.05 12.33
CA ARG A 146 -5.28 -16.21 10.88
C ARG A 146 -4.00 -16.68 10.19
N GLN A 147 -2.86 -16.04 10.46
CA GLN A 147 -1.57 -16.42 9.87
C GLN A 147 -1.20 -17.87 10.19
N ALA A 148 -1.36 -18.30 11.44
CA ALA A 148 -1.07 -19.67 11.85
C ALA A 148 -1.98 -20.68 11.13
N ARG A 149 -3.29 -20.42 11.06
CA ARG A 149 -4.25 -21.26 10.33
C ARG A 149 -3.91 -21.36 8.85
N LEU A 150 -3.74 -20.22 8.18
CA LEU A 150 -3.50 -20.21 6.73
C LEU A 150 -2.17 -20.87 6.37
N LYS A 151 -1.13 -20.73 7.20
CA LYS A 151 0.12 -21.50 7.03
C LYS A 151 -0.10 -23.01 7.19
N ALA A 152 -0.90 -23.44 8.16
CA ALA A 152 -1.21 -24.86 8.32
C ALA A 152 -1.98 -25.40 7.09
N ASP A 153 -2.98 -24.66 6.61
CA ASP A 153 -3.78 -25.03 5.44
C ASP A 153 -2.92 -25.14 4.17
N LEU A 154 -2.10 -24.12 3.90
CA LEU A 154 -1.16 -24.10 2.75
C LEU A 154 -0.05 -25.14 2.86
N GLY A 155 0.29 -25.58 4.08
CA GLY A 155 1.29 -26.62 4.31
C GLY A 155 0.81 -28.03 3.97
N THR A 156 -0.48 -28.22 3.66
CA THR A 156 -1.03 -29.54 3.27
C THR A 156 -0.78 -29.91 1.81
N ASP A 157 -0.49 -28.92 0.94
CA ASP A 157 -0.15 -29.13 -0.46
C ASP A 157 1.33 -28.84 -0.72
N SER A 158 1.99 -29.76 -1.42
CA SER A 158 3.44 -29.70 -1.67
C SER A 158 3.88 -28.50 -2.50
N THR A 159 3.00 -27.94 -3.35
CA THR A 159 3.30 -26.76 -4.16
C THR A 159 3.26 -25.52 -3.28
N SER A 160 2.18 -25.35 -2.49
CA SER A 160 2.03 -24.18 -1.63
C SER A 160 2.91 -24.20 -0.38
N GLN A 161 3.40 -25.37 0.03
CA GLN A 161 4.33 -25.50 1.15
C GLN A 161 5.63 -24.70 0.92
N ALA A 162 6.17 -24.70 -0.31
CA ALA A 162 7.36 -23.92 -0.64
C ALA A 162 7.13 -22.40 -0.52
N TRP A 163 5.90 -21.92 -0.70
CA TRP A 163 5.57 -20.48 -0.66
C TRP A 163 5.52 -19.93 0.77
N ILE A 164 5.29 -20.80 1.75
CA ILE A 164 5.18 -20.45 3.18
C ILE A 164 6.46 -20.71 3.96
N GLU A 165 7.51 -21.22 3.31
CA GLU A 165 8.86 -21.22 3.88
C GLU A 165 9.25 -19.79 4.28
N GLU A 166 9.85 -19.64 5.46
CA GLU A 166 10.05 -18.35 6.10
C GLU A 166 10.68 -17.30 5.17
N LYS A 167 11.77 -17.67 4.49
CA LYS A 167 12.47 -16.79 3.55
C LYS A 167 11.64 -16.44 2.32
N ALA A 168 10.93 -17.41 1.74
CA ALA A 168 10.10 -17.20 0.55
C ALA A 168 8.92 -16.28 0.85
N LEU A 169 8.19 -16.58 1.94
CA LEU A 169 7.07 -15.77 2.40
C LEU A 169 7.50 -14.35 2.77
N PHE A 170 8.61 -14.21 3.50
CA PHE A 170 9.09 -12.90 3.92
C PHE A 170 9.62 -12.06 2.75
N ASN A 171 10.19 -12.68 1.72
CA ASN A 171 10.53 -11.98 0.48
C ASN A 171 9.29 -11.41 -0.20
N ASN A 172 8.21 -12.19 -0.34
CA ASN A 172 6.97 -11.67 -0.93
C ASN A 172 6.30 -10.60 -0.05
N TYR A 173 6.40 -10.71 1.28
CA TYR A 173 6.01 -9.64 2.19
C TYR A 173 6.79 -8.35 1.90
N LYS A 174 8.13 -8.40 1.86
CA LYS A 174 8.99 -7.25 1.54
C LYS A 174 8.65 -6.63 0.18
N LEU A 175 8.37 -7.45 -0.84
CA LEU A 175 7.95 -6.96 -2.15
C LEU A 175 6.62 -6.20 -2.08
N LEU A 176 5.63 -6.72 -1.34
CA LEU A 176 4.38 -5.98 -1.11
C LEU A 176 4.65 -4.62 -0.43
N GLN A 177 5.49 -4.59 0.60
CA GLN A 177 5.90 -3.33 1.26
C GLN A 177 6.57 -2.36 0.28
N PHE A 178 7.44 -2.87 -0.59
CA PHE A 178 8.13 -2.08 -1.59
C PHE A 178 7.15 -1.43 -2.58
N PHE A 179 6.20 -2.19 -3.13
CA PHE A 179 5.23 -1.65 -4.09
C PHE A 179 4.27 -0.64 -3.44
N ASP A 180 3.79 -0.93 -2.23
CA ASP A 180 2.99 0.00 -1.42
C ASP A 180 3.75 1.33 -1.23
N THR A 181 4.95 1.26 -0.66
CA THR A 181 5.75 2.47 -0.36
C THR A 181 6.20 3.24 -1.60
N LEU A 182 6.50 2.55 -2.71
CA LEU A 182 6.82 3.20 -3.99
C LEU A 182 5.61 3.93 -4.58
N ALA A 183 4.40 3.35 -4.49
CA ALA A 183 3.19 4.08 -4.88
C ALA A 183 2.92 5.26 -3.93
N LEU A 184 3.11 5.11 -2.61
CA LEU A 184 2.97 6.19 -1.64
C LEU A 184 3.91 7.37 -1.89
N TYR A 185 5.13 7.13 -2.39
CA TYR A 185 6.05 8.19 -2.82
C TYR A 185 5.38 9.15 -3.81
N PHE A 186 4.62 8.62 -4.77
CA PHE A 186 3.86 9.42 -5.72
C PHE A 186 2.57 9.98 -5.10
N HIS A 187 1.84 9.16 -4.35
CA HIS A 187 0.46 9.48 -3.97
C HIS A 187 0.36 10.44 -2.78
N THR A 188 1.40 10.55 -1.95
CA THR A 188 1.40 11.45 -0.79
C THR A 188 1.94 12.84 -1.11
N THR A 189 2.83 12.96 -2.10
CA THR A 189 3.56 14.21 -2.39
C THR A 189 3.33 14.67 -3.82
N HIS A 190 2.93 15.94 -4.03
CA HIS A 190 2.84 16.54 -5.37
C HIS A 190 4.20 16.55 -6.06
N THR A 191 4.18 16.59 -7.39
CA THR A 191 5.35 16.47 -8.28
C THR A 191 6.52 17.38 -7.86
N GLU A 192 6.26 18.67 -7.59
CA GLU A 192 7.28 19.66 -7.24
C GLU A 192 7.88 19.45 -5.84
N GLY A 193 7.16 18.75 -4.96
CA GLY A 193 7.63 18.44 -3.61
C GLY A 193 8.44 17.14 -3.52
N ARG A 194 8.43 16.30 -4.57
CA ARG A 194 9.12 15.02 -4.57
C ARG A 194 10.64 15.22 -4.60
N LYS A 195 11.34 14.45 -3.78
CA LYS A 195 12.81 14.49 -3.64
C LYS A 195 13.38 13.10 -3.87
N GLU A 196 14.70 12.97 -3.78
CA GLU A 196 15.33 11.66 -3.73
C GLU A 196 14.75 10.82 -2.57
N GLY A 197 14.48 9.55 -2.83
CA GLY A 197 13.95 8.60 -1.86
C GLY A 197 14.71 7.28 -1.91
N LYS A 198 14.58 6.47 -0.85
CA LYS A 198 15.17 5.14 -0.76
C LYS A 198 14.15 4.14 -0.25
N PHE A 199 14.11 2.99 -0.90
CA PHE A 199 13.31 1.84 -0.51
C PHE A 199 14.27 0.74 -0.08
N LEU A 200 14.27 0.43 1.22
CA LEU A 200 15.16 -0.54 1.81
C LEU A 200 14.58 -1.95 1.67
N ASN A 201 15.45 -2.95 1.82
CA ASN A 201 15.06 -4.35 1.94
C ASN A 201 14.29 -4.90 0.72
N VAL A 202 14.63 -4.46 -0.50
CA VAL A 202 14.02 -5.00 -1.74
C VAL A 202 14.74 -6.31 -2.11
N PRO A 203 14.10 -7.48 -1.98
CA PRO A 203 14.78 -8.75 -2.22
C PRO A 203 15.01 -8.99 -3.71
N ASP A 204 16.20 -9.50 -4.05
CA ASP A 204 16.52 -9.96 -5.41
C ASP A 204 15.99 -11.36 -5.74
N GLY A 205 15.42 -12.06 -4.75
CA GLY A 205 15.00 -13.46 -4.87
C GLY A 205 16.14 -14.48 -4.97
N LYS A 206 17.39 -14.02 -4.92
CA LYS A 206 18.64 -14.82 -4.93
C LYS A 206 19.33 -14.83 -3.56
N GLY A 207 18.78 -14.08 -2.59
CA GLY A 207 19.19 -14.11 -1.19
C GLY A 207 19.84 -12.83 -0.70
N THR A 208 19.84 -11.77 -1.50
CA THR A 208 20.32 -10.44 -1.08
C THR A 208 19.18 -9.43 -1.12
N ASP A 209 19.19 -8.54 -0.15
CA ASP A 209 18.29 -7.39 -0.10
C ASP A 209 19.04 -6.14 -0.56
N HIS A 210 18.39 -5.35 -1.41
CA HIS A 210 18.95 -4.15 -1.99
C HIS A 210 18.23 -2.90 -1.49
N THR A 211 18.93 -1.77 -1.53
CA THR A 211 18.30 -0.45 -1.43
C THR A 211 18.04 0.06 -2.84
N VAL A 212 16.77 0.32 -3.16
CA VAL A 212 16.37 0.98 -4.41
C VAL A 212 16.21 2.46 -4.15
N SER A 213 16.99 3.28 -4.82
CA SER A 213 16.86 4.74 -4.80
C SER A 213 15.94 5.21 -5.92
N ILE A 214 15.18 6.27 -5.66
CA ILE A 214 14.39 7.01 -6.66
C ILE A 214 14.86 8.46 -6.73
N THR A 215 15.09 8.98 -7.94
CA THR A 215 15.50 10.37 -8.16
C THR A 215 14.60 11.04 -9.21
N PRO A 216 13.85 12.10 -8.86
CA PRO A 216 13.09 12.87 -9.84
C PRO A 216 14.04 13.61 -10.80
N ARG A 217 13.71 13.63 -12.10
CA ARG A 217 14.47 14.31 -13.17
C ARG A 217 13.72 15.55 -13.68
N GLU A 218 14.46 16.47 -14.31
CA GLU A 218 13.91 17.71 -14.88
C GLU A 218 12.88 17.47 -16.00
N ASP A 219 12.98 16.33 -16.70
CA ASP A 219 12.05 15.93 -17.76
C ASP A 219 10.73 15.32 -17.21
N GLY A 220 10.55 15.29 -15.89
CA GLY A 220 9.38 14.74 -15.22
C GLY A 220 9.41 13.22 -15.02
N SER A 221 10.47 12.53 -15.46
CA SER A 221 10.68 11.11 -15.19
C SER A 221 11.33 10.85 -13.82
N TYR A 222 11.30 9.59 -13.38
CA TYR A 222 11.85 9.15 -12.10
C TYR A 222 12.88 8.05 -12.34
N ALA A 223 14.14 8.36 -12.05
CA ALA A 223 15.24 7.40 -12.14
C ALA A 223 15.19 6.41 -10.99
N LEU A 224 15.25 5.10 -11.27
CA LEU A 224 15.41 4.07 -10.23
C LEU A 224 16.76 3.36 -10.35
N SER A 225 17.43 3.17 -9.20
CA SER A 225 18.70 2.45 -9.12
C SER A 225 18.81 1.62 -7.83
N PRO A 226 19.05 0.30 -7.89
CA PRO A 226 19.08 -0.51 -9.11
C PRO A 226 17.71 -0.55 -9.81
N TRP A 227 17.72 -0.85 -11.11
CA TRP A 227 16.49 -1.05 -11.87
C TRP A 227 15.90 -2.43 -11.59
N VAL A 228 14.61 -2.49 -11.28
CA VAL A 228 13.93 -3.70 -10.78
C VAL A 228 12.79 -4.21 -11.67
N PHE A 229 12.53 -3.52 -12.78
CA PHE A 229 11.45 -3.86 -13.71
C PHE A 229 11.98 -4.52 -14.98
N GLU A 230 11.10 -5.23 -15.68
CA GLU A 230 11.41 -6.05 -16.86
C GLU A 230 11.91 -5.19 -18.03
N ASP A 231 11.15 -4.16 -18.40
CA ASP A 231 11.47 -3.22 -19.47
C ASP A 231 12.36 -2.06 -18.99
N ASP A 232 13.03 -1.35 -19.89
CA ASP A 232 13.93 -0.24 -19.55
C ASP A 232 13.23 1.05 -19.07
N SER A 233 11.91 1.10 -19.21
CA SER A 233 11.05 2.14 -18.64
C SER A 233 9.69 1.57 -18.30
N LEU A 234 9.04 2.14 -17.29
CA LEU A 234 7.71 1.76 -16.85
C LEU A 234 6.84 3.00 -16.70
N GLU A 235 5.66 3.00 -17.30
CA GLU A 235 4.62 3.99 -17.00
C GLU A 235 3.54 3.36 -16.14
N VAL A 236 3.29 3.96 -14.98
CA VAL A 236 2.16 3.60 -14.12
C VAL A 236 1.27 4.81 -13.91
N SER A 237 0.04 4.57 -13.46
CA SER A 237 -0.93 5.65 -13.30
C SER A 237 -1.91 5.41 -12.17
N VAL A 238 -2.44 6.50 -11.65
CA VAL A 238 -3.44 6.51 -10.59
C VAL A 238 -4.60 7.42 -10.99
N GLU A 239 -5.81 7.05 -10.57
CA GLU A 239 -6.99 7.89 -10.66
C GLU A 239 -7.26 8.58 -9.31
N GLY A 240 -7.78 9.80 -9.36
CA GLY A 240 -8.14 10.56 -8.18
C GLY A 240 -8.94 11.80 -8.55
N ARG A 241 -9.23 12.65 -7.58
CA ARG A 241 -10.02 13.87 -7.78
C ARG A 241 -9.28 15.07 -7.23
N TYR A 242 -9.21 16.15 -8.00
CA TYR A 242 -8.69 17.43 -7.50
C TYR A 242 -9.75 18.12 -6.64
N ILE A 243 -9.51 18.21 -5.34
CA ILE A 243 -10.45 18.74 -4.36
C ILE A 243 -9.77 19.82 -3.52
N THR A 244 -10.47 20.94 -3.31
CA THR A 244 -10.10 21.94 -2.33
C THR A 244 -10.79 21.66 -1.00
N ALA A 245 -10.16 22.07 0.11
CA ALA A 245 -10.79 22.03 1.41
C ALA A 245 -12.14 22.79 1.40
N GLN A 246 -13.16 22.18 1.99
CA GLN A 246 -14.50 22.75 2.09
C GLN A 246 -14.77 23.23 3.52
N PRO A 247 -15.65 24.23 3.71
CA PRO A 247 -16.11 24.59 5.04
C PRO A 247 -16.89 23.43 5.70
N GLN A 248 -16.89 23.39 7.03
CA GLN A 248 -17.69 22.42 7.79
C GLN A 248 -19.18 22.63 7.52
N GLY A 249 -19.91 21.52 7.38
CA GLY A 249 -21.35 21.53 7.05
C GLY A 249 -21.67 21.62 5.56
N ALA A 250 -20.66 21.70 4.68
CA ALA A 250 -20.88 21.50 3.25
C ALA A 250 -21.39 20.08 2.95
N ASP A 251 -22.15 19.91 1.87
CA ASP A 251 -22.50 18.58 1.34
C ASP A 251 -21.27 17.98 0.63
N PHE A 252 -20.29 17.59 1.44
CA PHE A 252 -19.00 17.12 0.96
C PHE A 252 -19.14 15.87 0.09
N LYS A 253 -20.07 14.97 0.44
CA LYS A 253 -20.33 13.76 -0.35
C LYS A 253 -20.76 14.12 -1.77
N SER A 254 -21.72 15.02 -1.93
CA SER A 254 -22.17 15.48 -3.24
C SER A 254 -21.05 16.18 -4.02
N ILE A 255 -20.25 17.04 -3.35
CA ILE A 255 -19.10 17.71 -3.98
C ILE A 255 -18.09 16.67 -4.49
N PHE A 256 -17.72 15.70 -3.67
CA PHE A 256 -16.77 14.66 -4.03
C PHE A 256 -17.27 13.82 -5.20
N ASP A 257 -18.50 13.32 -5.13
CA ASP A 257 -19.06 12.42 -6.14
C ASP A 257 -19.22 13.11 -7.51
N ASN A 258 -19.52 14.42 -7.51
CA ASN A 258 -19.64 15.24 -8.73
C ASN A 258 -18.31 15.81 -9.24
N THR A 259 -17.22 15.77 -8.47
CA THR A 259 -15.89 16.22 -8.92
C THR A 259 -15.30 15.16 -9.85
N PRO A 260 -14.99 15.43 -11.12
CA PRO A 260 -14.54 14.38 -12.05
C PRO A 260 -13.27 13.67 -11.58
N LYS A 261 -13.17 12.36 -11.88
CA LYS A 261 -11.91 11.62 -11.78
C LYS A 261 -10.93 12.12 -12.86
N GLU A 262 -9.70 12.31 -12.44
CA GLU A 262 -8.56 12.74 -13.24
C GLU A 262 -7.44 11.71 -13.06
N LYS A 263 -6.52 11.65 -14.03
CA LYS A 263 -5.45 10.66 -14.08
C LYS A 263 -4.08 11.33 -13.95
N GLN A 264 -3.25 10.84 -13.04
CA GLN A 264 -1.81 11.14 -13.02
C GLN A 264 -1.02 9.95 -13.59
N ILE A 265 0.03 10.23 -14.36
CA ILE A 265 0.92 9.23 -14.96
C ILE A 265 2.34 9.47 -14.44
N TYR A 266 3.03 8.40 -14.06
CA TYR A 266 4.39 8.43 -13.55
C TYR A 266 5.29 7.57 -14.44
N LYS A 267 6.32 8.19 -15.02
CA LYS A 267 7.30 7.51 -15.87
C LYS A 267 8.56 7.19 -15.09
N LEU A 268 8.79 5.91 -14.82
CA LEU A 268 10.00 5.40 -14.22
C LEU A 268 10.99 4.97 -15.30
N VAL A 269 12.26 5.26 -15.10
CA VAL A 269 13.34 4.96 -16.05
C VAL A 269 14.56 4.43 -15.30
N ARG A 270 15.38 3.64 -15.99
CA ARG A 270 16.67 3.18 -15.45
C ARG A 270 17.54 4.37 -15.04
N GLY A 271 18.05 4.32 -13.81
CA GLY A 271 18.92 5.30 -13.18
C GLY A 271 20.36 5.29 -13.68
#